data_AF-A0A9W8HCL8-F1
#
_entry.id   AF-A0A9W8HCL8-F1
#
_cell.length_a   1.000
_cell.length_b   1.000
_cell.length_c   1.000
_cell.angle_alpha   90.00
_cell.angle_beta   90.00
_cell.angle_gamma   90.00
#
_symmetry.space_group_name_H-M   'P 1'
#
loop_
_entity.id
_entity.type
_entity.pdbx_description
1 polymer ?
#
loop_
_entity_poly.entity_id
_entity_poly.type
_entity_poly.pdbx_seq_one_letter_code
_entity_poly.pdbx_strand_id
1 'polypeptide(L)'
;MEASRSTLIKSFLAREGPHTIGQLYEALTTRFPQQFGSVSRTKFKAVYLKNMKEFGQIKVKPCRDDAVLAKLREDPTSRVTSMREVAWLVSVNEDVAAKHLSDDIDLSVSHKSIVEQVDRETTRSKDFWTGKTNKPHDWRAALKAAGHKTSL
;
A
#
# COMPACT_ATOMS: atom_id res chain seq x y z
N MET A 1 8.42 5.59 -2.92
CA MET A 1 7.43 5.97 -1.90
C MET A 1 7.12 4.75 -1.07
N GLU A 2 7.30 4.74 0.25
CA GLU A 2 6.81 3.61 1.06
C GLU A 2 5.31 3.48 0.78
N ALA A 3 4.93 2.41 0.07
CA ALA A 3 3.55 2.17 -0.26
C ALA A 3 2.77 2.15 1.05
N SER A 4 1.70 2.94 1.16
CA SER A 4 0.89 2.94 2.37
C SER A 4 0.38 1.52 2.64
N ARG A 5 0.15 1.18 3.91
CA ARG A 5 -0.41 -0.14 4.29
C ARG A 5 -1.65 -0.49 3.48
N SER A 6 -2.51 0.50 3.19
CA SER A 6 -3.71 0.29 2.35
C SER A 6 -3.37 0.00 0.90
N THR A 7 -2.34 0.64 0.32
CA THR A 7 -1.83 0.32 -1.01
C THR A 7 -1.27 -1.11 -1.06
N LEU A 8 -0.49 -1.52 -0.05
CA LEU A 8 0.03 -2.90 0.03
C LEU A 8 -1.08 -3.96 0.14
N ILE A 9 -2.11 -3.69 0.96
CA ILE A 9 -3.26 -4.59 1.06
C ILE A 9 -3.97 -4.71 -0.30
N LYS A 10 -4.18 -3.57 -0.99
CA LYS A 10 -4.89 -3.57 -2.28
C LYS A 10 -4.10 -4.29 -3.37
N SER A 11 -2.81 -4.02 -3.48
CA SER A 11 -1.95 -4.66 -4.48
C SER A 11 -1.80 -6.16 -4.23
N PHE A 12 -1.67 -6.58 -2.98
CA PHE A 12 -1.66 -7.99 -2.61
C PHE A 12 -2.96 -8.69 -3.05
N LEU A 13 -4.11 -8.14 -2.68
CA LEU A 13 -5.42 -8.70 -3.04
C LEU A 13 -5.74 -8.62 -4.53
N ALA A 14 -5.21 -7.63 -5.26
CA ALA A 14 -5.36 -7.53 -6.71
C ALA A 14 -4.56 -8.64 -7.43
N ARG A 15 -3.35 -8.97 -6.93
CA ARG A 15 -2.45 -9.95 -7.54
C ARG A 15 -2.78 -11.39 -7.15
N GLU A 16 -3.01 -11.65 -5.87
CA GLU A 16 -3.23 -13.01 -5.35
C GLU A 16 -4.70 -13.36 -5.19
N GLY A 17 -5.60 -12.38 -5.35
CA GLY A 17 -7.03 -12.61 -5.31
C GLY A 17 -7.62 -12.66 -3.89
N PRO A 18 -8.84 -13.20 -3.74
CA PRO A 18 -9.57 -13.15 -2.48
C PRO A 18 -8.96 -14.00 -1.37
N HIS A 19 -8.82 -13.44 -0.17
CA HIS A 19 -8.22 -14.11 1.00
C HIS A 19 -9.07 -13.97 2.24
N THR A 20 -8.97 -14.93 3.17
CA THR A 20 -9.53 -14.74 4.52
C THR A 20 -8.74 -13.66 5.27
N ILE A 21 -9.36 -13.03 6.28
CA ILE A 21 -8.67 -12.02 7.11
C ILE A 21 -7.42 -12.60 7.80
N GLY A 22 -7.44 -13.89 8.15
CA GLY A 22 -6.30 -14.57 8.77
C GLY A 22 -5.13 -14.72 7.81
N GLN A 23 -5.38 -15.36 6.68
CA GLN A 23 -4.38 -15.55 5.63
C GLN A 23 -3.82 -14.22 5.14
N LEU A 24 -4.69 -13.23 4.89
CA LEU A 24 -4.26 -11.90 4.46
C LEU A 24 -3.34 -11.24 5.48
N TYR A 25 -3.66 -11.32 6.77
CA TYR A 25 -2.83 -10.73 7.82
C TYR A 25 -1.46 -11.43 7.93
N GLU A 26 -1.44 -12.76 7.87
CA GLU A 26 -0.19 -13.51 7.98
C GLU A 26 0.69 -13.33 6.74
N ALA A 27 0.12 -13.38 5.54
CA ALA A 27 0.84 -13.12 4.30
C ALA A 27 1.46 -11.71 4.27
N LEU A 28 0.70 -10.69 4.70
CA LEU A 28 1.20 -9.31 4.75
C LEU A 28 2.27 -9.11 5.84
N THR A 29 2.12 -9.77 7.00
CA THR A 29 3.13 -9.70 8.07
C THR A 29 4.43 -10.38 7.65
N THR A 30 4.35 -11.50 6.94
CA THR A 30 5.52 -12.24 6.44
C THR A 30 6.22 -11.49 5.30
N ARG A 31 5.46 -10.92 4.35
CA ARG A 31 6.01 -10.27 3.16
C ARG A 31 6.43 -8.82 3.39
N PHE A 32 5.78 -8.13 4.32
CA PHE A 32 6.04 -6.73 4.65
C PHE A 32 6.18 -6.51 6.17
N PRO A 33 7.16 -7.17 6.82
CA PRO A 33 7.30 -7.14 8.28
C PRO A 33 7.56 -5.73 8.82
N GLN A 34 8.25 -4.88 8.05
CA GLN A 34 8.51 -3.48 8.43
C GLN A 34 7.21 -2.67 8.58
N GLN A 35 6.18 -2.99 7.79
CA GLN A 35 4.92 -2.26 7.84
C GLN A 35 3.90 -2.89 8.77
N PHE A 36 3.80 -4.22 8.82
CA PHE A 36 2.74 -4.92 9.56
C PHE A 36 3.20 -5.60 10.86
N GLY A 37 4.51 -5.73 11.10
CA GLY A 37 5.04 -6.46 12.26
C GLY A 37 4.64 -5.90 13.63
N SER A 38 4.36 -4.60 13.73
CA SER A 38 3.89 -3.94 14.96
C SER A 38 2.36 -3.85 15.07
N VAL A 39 1.63 -4.23 14.03
CA VAL A 39 0.17 -4.08 13.95
C VAL A 39 -0.48 -5.36 14.42
N SER A 40 -1.27 -5.32 15.49
CA SER A 40 -2.04 -6.49 15.91
C SER A 40 -3.17 -6.82 14.91
N ARG A 41 -3.52 -8.10 14.80
CA ARG A 41 -4.63 -8.59 13.96
C ARG A 41 -5.96 -7.87 14.23
N THR A 42 -6.22 -7.48 15.48
CA THR A 42 -7.41 -6.71 15.86
C THR A 42 -7.38 -5.31 15.26
N LYS A 43 -6.25 -4.60 15.36
CA LYS A 43 -6.08 -3.27 14.72
C LYS A 43 -6.10 -3.39 13.19
N PHE A 44 -5.51 -4.44 12.63
CA PHE A 44 -5.57 -4.74 11.20
C PHE A 44 -7.03 -4.76 10.69
N LYS A 45 -7.90 -5.53 11.36
CA LYS A 45 -9.32 -5.61 11.00
C LYS A 45 -10.07 -4.31 11.29
N ALA A 46 -9.94 -3.76 12.50
CA ALA A 46 -10.78 -2.67 12.98
C ALA A 46 -10.44 -1.31 12.37
N VAL A 47 -9.19 -1.08 11.97
CA VAL A 47 -8.73 0.18 11.41
C VAL A 47 -8.58 0.06 9.90
N TYR A 48 -7.74 -0.86 9.42
CA TYR A 48 -7.39 -0.89 8.00
C TYR A 48 -8.51 -1.48 7.15
N LEU A 49 -8.96 -2.71 7.45
CA LEU A 49 -10.01 -3.34 6.64
C LEU A 49 -11.36 -2.63 6.79
N LYS A 50 -11.71 -2.15 7.99
CA LYS A 50 -12.95 -1.39 8.20
C LYS A 50 -12.97 -0.12 7.35
N ASN A 51 -11.93 0.72 7.44
CA ASN A 51 -11.87 1.96 6.67
C ASN A 51 -11.89 1.67 5.17
N MET A 52 -11.09 0.70 4.69
CA MET A 52 -11.06 0.35 3.27
C MET A 52 -12.42 -0.16 2.76
N LYS A 53 -13.20 -0.84 3.60
CA LYS A 53 -14.56 -1.26 3.28
C LYS A 53 -15.50 -0.06 3.21
N GLU A 54 -15.44 0.85 4.18
CA GLU A 54 -16.27 2.06 4.23
C GLU A 54 -16.01 2.98 3.03
N PHE A 55 -14.76 3.09 2.59
CA PHE A 55 -14.39 3.82 1.38
C PHE A 55 -14.65 3.07 0.08
N GLY A 56 -15.29 1.89 0.12
CA GLY A 56 -15.61 1.12 -1.08
C GLY A 56 -14.38 0.70 -1.87
N GLN A 57 -13.26 0.40 -1.21
CA GLN A 57 -12.03 -0.09 -1.86
C GLN A 57 -11.95 -1.62 -1.85
N ILE A 58 -12.54 -2.25 -0.82
CA ILE A 58 -12.60 -3.70 -0.66
C ILE A 58 -14.04 -4.18 -0.44
N LYS A 59 -14.30 -5.42 -0.85
CA LYS A 59 -15.54 -6.16 -0.59
C LYS A 59 -15.21 -7.36 0.29
N VAL A 60 -16.06 -7.58 1.30
CA VAL A 60 -16.01 -8.78 2.12
C VAL A 60 -17.26 -9.60 1.82
N LYS A 61 -17.09 -10.80 1.27
CA LYS A 61 -18.20 -11.68 0.87
C LYS A 61 -18.12 -13.02 1.60
N PRO A 62 -19.25 -13.59 2.02
CA PRO A 62 -19.30 -14.96 2.50
C PRO A 62 -19.07 -15.91 1.32
N CYS A 63 -18.21 -16.90 1.51
CA CYS A 63 -17.95 -18.01 0.62
C CYS A 63 -18.47 -19.29 1.27
N ARG A 64 -19.28 -20.04 0.52
CA ARG A 64 -19.88 -21.32 0.91
C ARG A 64 -19.43 -22.48 0.03
N ASP A 65 -18.45 -22.24 -0.84
CA ASP A 65 -17.95 -23.25 -1.76
C ASP A 65 -17.17 -24.32 -0.96
N ASP A 66 -17.64 -25.55 -1.01
CA ASP A 66 -17.08 -26.67 -0.27
C ASP A 66 -15.62 -26.96 -0.63
N ALA A 67 -15.22 -26.76 -1.90
CA ALA A 67 -13.85 -26.98 -2.33
C ALA A 67 -12.91 -25.91 -1.74
N VAL A 68 -13.37 -24.66 -1.67
CA VAL A 68 -12.63 -23.56 -1.04
C VAL A 68 -12.59 -23.73 0.47
N LEU A 69 -13.70 -24.13 1.09
CA LEU A 69 -13.78 -24.39 2.52
C LEU A 69 -12.90 -25.57 2.95
N ALA A 70 -12.80 -26.63 2.14
CA ALA A 70 -11.90 -27.75 2.39
C ALA A 70 -10.43 -27.31 2.43
N LYS A 71 -9.99 -26.54 1.42
CA LYS A 71 -8.62 -25.97 1.40
C LYS A 71 -8.35 -25.02 2.56
N LEU A 72 -9.34 -24.22 2.94
CA LEU A 72 -9.22 -23.31 4.09
C LEU A 72 -9.18 -24.05 5.44
N ARG A 73 -9.72 -25.27 5.53
CA ARG A 73 -9.64 -26.10 6.73
C ARG A 73 -8.27 -26.76 6.89
N GLU A 74 -7.60 -27.08 5.78
CA GLU A 74 -6.23 -27.59 5.80
C GLU A 74 -5.21 -26.51 6.20
N ASP A 75 -5.53 -25.24 5.93
CA ASP A 75 -4.67 -24.12 6.26
C ASP A 75 -4.89 -23.63 7.72
N PRO A 76 -3.88 -23.74 8.61
CA PRO A 76 -4.00 -23.37 10.02
C PRO A 76 -4.26 -21.86 10.25
N THR A 77 -3.96 -21.02 9.27
CA THR A 77 -4.05 -19.56 9.36
C THR A 77 -5.48 -19.04 9.17
N SER A 78 -6.31 -19.81 8.46
CA SER A 78 -7.69 -19.48 8.10
C SER A 78 -8.62 -19.42 9.30
N ARG A 79 -8.33 -20.19 10.37
CA ARG A 79 -9.22 -20.41 11.53
C ARG A 79 -10.68 -20.67 11.14
N VAL A 80 -10.91 -21.37 10.04
CA VAL A 80 -12.22 -21.90 9.69
C VAL A 80 -12.42 -23.11 10.59
N THR A 81 -13.12 -22.92 11.71
CA THR A 81 -13.50 -24.03 12.60
C THR A 81 -14.40 -25.00 11.83
N SER A 82 -14.29 -26.31 12.11
CA SER A 82 -15.11 -27.36 11.47
C SER A 82 -16.63 -27.11 11.57
N MET A 83 -17.08 -26.30 12.54
CA MET A 83 -18.48 -25.87 12.69
C MET A 83 -18.93 -24.75 11.73
N ARG A 84 -18.02 -24.08 11.02
CA ARG A 84 -18.38 -22.94 10.15
C ARG A 84 -18.53 -23.41 8.71
N GLU A 85 -19.77 -23.36 8.22
CA GLU A 85 -20.15 -23.57 6.82
C GLU A 85 -19.84 -22.35 5.92
N VAL A 86 -19.24 -21.29 6.48
CA VAL A 86 -19.02 -20.04 5.76
C VAL A 86 -17.64 -19.45 6.11
N ALA A 87 -16.85 -19.17 5.08
CA ALA A 87 -15.62 -18.39 5.18
C ALA A 87 -15.87 -16.97 4.67
N TRP A 88 -15.32 -15.95 5.34
CA TRP A 88 -15.42 -14.57 4.89
C TRP A 88 -14.18 -14.18 4.11
N LEU A 89 -14.35 -13.98 2.80
CA LEU A 89 -13.27 -13.61 1.89
C LEU A 89 -13.25 -12.10 1.68
N VAL A 90 -12.06 -11.53 1.73
CA VAL A 90 -11.76 -10.14 1.43
C VAL A 90 -11.23 -10.08 0.01
N SER A 91 -11.79 -9.20 -0.81
CA SER A 91 -11.41 -8.96 -2.20
C SER A 91 -11.33 -7.46 -2.46
N VAL A 92 -10.54 -7.04 -3.43
CA VAL A 92 -10.48 -5.64 -3.89
C VAL A 92 -11.54 -5.43 -4.97
N ASN A 93 -12.08 -4.20 -5.04
CA ASN A 93 -13.00 -3.84 -6.12
C ASN A 93 -12.29 -3.82 -7.47
N GLU A 94 -12.97 -4.25 -8.53
CA GLU A 94 -12.39 -4.37 -9.88
C GLU A 94 -11.75 -3.07 -10.37
N ASP A 95 -12.40 -1.93 -10.18
CA ASP A 95 -11.88 -0.60 -10.54
C ASP A 95 -10.57 -0.24 -9.83
N VAL A 96 -10.39 -0.77 -8.62
CA VAL A 96 -9.22 -0.55 -7.76
C VAL A 96 -8.15 -1.61 -8.06
N ALA A 97 -8.56 -2.84 -8.37
CA ALA A 97 -7.67 -3.94 -8.72
C ALA A 97 -6.92 -3.63 -10.02
N ALA A 98 -7.61 -3.11 -11.04
CA ALA A 98 -7.00 -2.74 -12.32
C ALA A 98 -5.84 -1.75 -12.16
N LYS A 99 -5.97 -0.78 -11.24
CA LYS A 99 -4.92 0.22 -10.96
C LYS A 99 -3.70 -0.35 -10.24
N HIS A 100 -3.90 -1.41 -9.46
CA HIS A 100 -2.85 -2.02 -8.64
C HIS A 100 -2.27 -3.30 -9.24
N LEU A 101 -2.79 -3.76 -10.37
CA LEU A 101 -2.24 -4.88 -11.14
C LEU A 101 -0.98 -4.46 -11.91
N SER A 102 -0.94 -3.21 -12.40
CA SER A 102 0.13 -2.64 -13.23
C SER A 102 1.31 -2.08 -12.44
N ASP A 103 1.11 -1.76 -11.16
CA ASP A 103 2.17 -1.19 -10.32
C ASP A 103 3.05 -2.34 -9.82
N ASP A 104 4.28 -2.46 -10.34
CA ASP A 104 5.34 -3.13 -9.60
C ASP A 104 5.68 -2.30 -8.38
N ILE A 105 5.38 -2.86 -7.20
CA ILE A 105 5.68 -2.25 -5.91
C ILE A 105 7.20 -2.30 -5.75
N ASP A 106 7.88 -1.30 -6.29
CA ASP A 106 9.30 -1.11 -6.06
C ASP A 106 9.51 -0.68 -4.61
N LEU A 107 9.81 -1.68 -3.77
CA LEU A 107 10.08 -1.52 -2.34
C LEU A 107 11.43 -0.84 -2.08
N SER A 108 12.22 -0.51 -3.12
CA SER A 108 13.60 -0.04 -2.97
C SER A 108 13.78 1.47 -2.83
N VAL A 109 12.75 2.28 -3.11
CA VAL A 109 12.92 3.75 -3.11
C VAL A 109 12.78 4.32 -1.70
N SER A 110 13.91 4.35 -0.99
CA SER A 110 14.10 5.11 0.25
C SER A 110 13.80 6.60 0.02
N HIS A 111 12.70 7.08 0.58
CA HIS A 111 12.25 8.49 0.50
C HIS A 111 13.14 9.51 1.20
N LYS A 112 14.21 9.07 1.88
CA LYS A 112 15.18 9.98 2.48
C LYS A 112 15.71 10.98 1.44
N SER A 113 15.89 10.54 0.19
CA SER A 113 16.41 11.41 -0.86
C SER A 113 15.45 12.55 -1.25
N ILE A 114 14.13 12.34 -1.23
CA ILE A 114 13.15 13.37 -1.64
C ILE A 114 13.02 14.44 -0.56
N VAL A 115 12.90 14.05 0.71
CA VAL A 115 12.85 15.01 1.83
C VAL A 115 14.16 15.80 1.90
N GLU A 116 15.31 15.12 1.78
CA GLU A 116 16.61 15.79 1.71
C GLU A 116 16.77 16.70 0.48
N GLN A 117 16.09 16.40 -0.63
CA GLN A 117 16.10 17.24 -1.83
C GLN A 117 15.22 18.48 -1.63
N VAL A 118 14.03 18.33 -1.06
CA VAL A 118 13.13 19.45 -0.73
C VAL A 118 13.75 20.37 0.33
N ASP A 119 14.39 19.82 1.36
CA ASP A 119 15.08 20.61 2.39
C ASP A 119 16.30 21.33 1.82
N ARG A 120 17.05 20.68 0.91
CA ARG A 120 18.13 21.34 0.16
C ARG A 120 17.63 22.48 -0.71
N GLU A 121 16.51 22.30 -1.40
CA GLU A 121 15.90 23.32 -2.27
C GLU A 121 15.34 24.50 -1.46
N THR A 122 14.74 24.22 -0.30
CA THR A 122 14.23 25.24 0.63
C THR A 122 15.38 26.05 1.22
N THR A 123 16.47 25.39 1.59
CA THR A 123 17.68 26.05 2.13
C THR A 123 18.35 26.92 1.06
N ARG A 124 18.50 26.42 -0.17
CA ARG A 124 19.03 27.20 -1.30
C ARG A 124 18.21 28.45 -1.59
N SER A 125 16.88 28.35 -1.56
CA SER A 125 15.99 29.49 -1.78
C SER A 125 16.16 30.53 -0.68
N LYS A 126 16.27 30.10 0.58
CA LYS A 126 16.54 30.99 1.73
C LYS A 126 17.91 31.66 1.64
N ASP A 127 18.94 30.93 1.19
CA ASP A 127 20.30 31.46 1.04
C ASP A 127 20.43 32.49 -0.09
N PHE A 128 19.58 32.41 -1.13
CA PHE A 128 19.46 33.45 -2.15
C PHE A 128 18.84 34.75 -1.57
N TRP A 129 17.69 34.64 -0.88
CA TRP A 129 17.03 35.81 -0.30
C TRP A 129 17.79 36.47 0.86
N THR A 130 18.65 35.72 1.54
CA THR A 130 19.50 36.23 2.63
C THR A 130 20.87 36.73 2.15
N GLY A 131 21.12 36.74 0.84
CA GLY A 131 22.35 37.30 0.23
C GLY A 131 23.60 36.43 0.43
N LYS A 132 23.46 35.20 0.92
CA LYS A 132 24.59 34.25 1.05
C LYS A 132 25.01 33.67 -0.29
N THR A 133 24.12 33.70 -1.29
CA THR A 133 24.44 33.29 -2.67
C THR A 133 23.90 34.31 -3.67
N ASN A 134 24.68 34.60 -4.72
CA ASN A 134 24.31 35.52 -5.80
C ASN A 134 23.73 34.83 -7.03
N LYS A 135 23.41 33.52 -6.95
CA LYS A 135 22.87 32.75 -8.07
C LYS A 135 21.37 32.56 -7.89
N PRO A 136 20.52 33.19 -8.71
CA PRO A 136 19.09 32.92 -8.72
C PRO A 136 18.87 31.45 -9.08
N HIS A 137 18.11 30.73 -8.25
CA HIS A 137 17.78 29.34 -8.54
C HIS A 137 16.50 29.27 -9.38
N ASP A 138 16.66 29.19 -10.70
CA ASP A 138 15.54 28.99 -11.61
C ASP A 138 15.20 27.49 -11.70
N TRP A 139 14.22 27.08 -10.90
CA TRP A 139 13.73 25.70 -10.87
C TRP A 139 13.20 25.22 -12.23
N ARG A 140 12.69 26.13 -13.09
CA ARG A 140 12.24 25.78 -14.44
C ARG A 140 13.41 25.47 -15.36
N ALA A 141 14.50 26.24 -15.26
CA ALA A 141 15.72 25.97 -16.03
C ALA A 141 16.36 24.62 -15.62
N ALA A 142 16.37 24.32 -14.31
CA ALA A 142 16.85 23.04 -13.79
C ALA A 142 16.00 21.85 -14.29
N LEU A 143 14.67 21.95 -14.26
CA LEU A 143 13.78 20.91 -14.78
C LEU A 143 13.91 20.72 -16.29
N LYS A 144 14.10 21.81 -17.04
CA LYS A 144 14.35 21.77 -18.49
C LYS A 144 15.68 21.09 -18.82
N ALA A 145 16.73 21.35 -18.03
CA ALA A 145 18.04 20.69 -18.17
C ALA A 145 17.98 19.19 -17.83
N ALA A 146 17.10 18.81 -16.89
CA ALA A 146 16.83 17.41 -16.56
C ALA A 146 15.87 16.71 -17.55
N GLY A 147 15.41 17.40 -18.61
CA GLY A 147 14.54 16.82 -19.64
C GLY A 147 13.07 16.68 -19.23
N HIS A 148 12.64 17.30 -18.12
CA HIS A 148 11.26 17.27 -17.66
C HIS A 148 10.43 18.36 -18.34
N LYS A 149 9.19 18.02 -18.75
CA LYS A 149 8.25 19.01 -19.31
C LYS A 149 7.83 19.99 -18.22
N THR A 150 8.01 21.29 -18.47
CA THR A 150 7.71 22.38 -17.53
C THR A 150 6.47 23.20 -17.92
N SER A 151 5.73 22.78 -18.94
CA SER A 151 4.44 23.36 -19.31
C SER A 151 3.32 22.77 -18.44
N LEU A 152 2.62 23.63 -17.72
CA LEU A 152 1.26 23.37 -17.21
C LEU A 152 0.31 23.11 -18.40
#